data_AF-A0AB35HGL5-F1
#
_entry.id   AF-A0AB35HGL5-F1
#
_cell.length_a   1.000
_cell.length_b   1.000
_cell.length_c   1.000
_cell.angle_alpha   90.00
_cell.angle_beta   90.00
_cell.angle_gamma   90.00
#
_symmetry.space_group_name_H-M   'P 1'
#
loop_
_entity.id
_entity.type
_entity.pdbx_description
1 polymer ?
#
loop_
_entity_poly.entity_id
_entity_poly.type
_entity_poly.pdbx_seq_one_letter_code
_entity_poly.pdbx_strand_id
1 'polypeptide(L)'
;MNQPQFVRNTHNSSFIAYDSKPSKKPVALTVNGEPVQERLHPDVFINEYMSIQVKEVKDGEGTVNVVFDAKTAVTGSDKKMKYDFGANLRADSPLVGLARQAQQQSRPVYIGIETRRRWKSKDGEVIPYTTPIHVLRGCKDGPQSSGNSNETGNNCSKVLAVIGFADEPETTLVSDEARSNPYKWANVRDNQDGDLPPQGTVIPSGPEGQPVGGFIVASAAPAAAAGTSPEILEKLESLTKMVAHLQRSSSSGGGSKPWNERTADGSINPSSYAVSQVRHTRQDAARLVAEVAPQGSTGPQMRGWESDLTTALLWIADCVQERVTGVCDRMAKAHTEAGGWVAHVVEFEEPFTADMLTDAEAKRTWAKTVRDAAAERYMEAVTMTQSKLDSQAGVAPQNSPSEPREEDNAPQQEAPAQDAEVMLSDDAQAREMWDGLIETIGMAQYVEQLNPVLEAQFGTYLSAQISAADMRAALSEWMANPQDFRSLAEQKYREKQQAAQPQGQAA
;
A
#
# COMPACT_ATOMS: atom_id res chain seq x y z
N MET A 1 -6.69 23.71 33.00
CA MET A 1 -6.02 22.51 32.47
C MET A 1 -6.18 22.55 30.96
N ASN A 2 -5.11 22.65 30.18
CA ASN A 2 -5.23 22.62 28.72
C ASN A 2 -5.78 21.25 28.30
N GLN A 3 -6.88 21.24 27.56
CA GLN A 3 -7.33 19.99 26.95
C GLN A 3 -6.24 19.50 26.00
N PRO A 4 -5.93 18.18 25.97
CA PRO A 4 -5.00 17.65 24.99
C PRO A 4 -5.51 17.99 23.60
N GLN A 5 -4.64 18.57 22.76
CA GLN A 5 -4.99 18.92 21.39
C GLN A 5 -4.97 17.65 20.53
N PHE A 6 -5.99 17.46 19.70
CA PHE A 6 -5.97 16.39 18.70
C PHE A 6 -4.92 16.70 17.63
N VAL A 7 -4.09 15.70 17.30
CA VAL A 7 -3.05 15.84 16.27
C VAL A 7 -3.57 15.20 14.99
N ARG A 8 -3.85 15.97 13.94
CA ARG A 8 -4.24 15.45 12.63
C ARG A 8 -3.13 14.60 12.01
N ASN A 9 -3.51 13.67 11.15
CA ASN A 9 -2.56 12.98 10.28
C ASN A 9 -2.21 13.83 9.06
N THR A 10 -1.04 13.57 8.46
CA THR A 10 -0.54 14.29 7.28
C THR A 10 -0.72 13.52 5.97
N HIS A 11 -1.32 12.34 6.03
CA HIS A 11 -1.77 11.54 4.89
C HIS A 11 -3.04 10.78 5.29
N ASN A 12 -3.81 10.30 4.31
CA ASN A 12 -4.88 9.34 4.60
C ASN A 12 -4.27 8.08 5.24
N SER A 13 -4.96 7.48 6.20
CA SER A 13 -4.44 6.33 6.91
C SER A 13 -5.53 5.39 7.37
N SER A 14 -5.17 4.11 7.47
CA SER A 14 -6.01 3.08 8.05
C SER A 14 -5.20 2.29 9.08
N PHE A 15 -5.68 2.20 10.31
CA PHE A 15 -4.93 1.56 11.39
C PHE A 15 -5.86 0.97 12.46
N ILE A 16 -5.32 0.08 13.27
CA ILE A 16 -5.99 -0.50 14.42
C ILE A 16 -5.67 0.37 15.65
N ALA A 17 -6.73 0.88 16.27
CA ALA A 17 -6.68 1.45 17.61
C ALA A 17 -7.42 0.52 18.57
N TYR A 18 -7.54 0.93 19.83
CA TYR A 18 -8.12 0.09 20.87
C TYR A 18 -9.17 0.86 21.65
N ASP A 19 -10.23 0.16 22.04
CA ASP A 19 -11.26 0.70 22.92
C ASP A 19 -10.65 1.11 24.27
N SER A 20 -10.93 2.33 24.70
CA SER A 20 -10.44 2.86 25.98
C SER A 20 -11.06 2.14 27.17
N LYS A 21 -12.21 1.49 26.98
CA LYS A 21 -12.90 0.69 28.00
C LYS A 21 -12.68 -0.79 27.72
N PRO A 22 -12.20 -1.56 28.70
CA PRO A 22 -12.03 -2.98 28.49
C PRO A 22 -13.38 -3.72 28.52
N SER A 23 -13.34 -5.01 28.18
CA SER A 23 -14.48 -5.91 28.28
C SER A 23 -15.11 -5.84 29.67
N LYS A 24 -16.45 -5.88 29.72
CA LYS A 24 -17.20 -5.77 30.99
C LYS A 24 -16.85 -6.87 31.98
N LYS A 25 -16.54 -8.06 31.47
CA LYS A 25 -16.12 -9.24 32.23
C LYS A 25 -14.73 -9.67 31.77
N PRO A 26 -13.92 -10.29 32.64
CA PRO A 26 -12.72 -10.99 32.22
C PRO A 26 -13.03 -12.04 31.15
N VAL A 27 -12.08 -12.25 30.25
CA VAL A 27 -12.13 -13.25 29.18
C VAL A 27 -10.95 -14.20 29.33
N ALA A 28 -11.17 -15.47 28.97
CA ALA A 28 -10.12 -16.48 28.93
C ALA A 28 -9.15 -16.18 27.79
N LEU A 29 -7.87 -16.06 28.11
CA LEU A 29 -6.81 -15.66 27.20
C LEU A 29 -5.55 -16.47 27.52
N THR A 30 -4.55 -16.38 26.65
CA THR A 30 -3.24 -17.00 26.84
C THR A 30 -2.15 -15.94 26.60
N VAL A 31 -1.17 -15.86 27.49
CA VAL A 31 0.02 -15.01 27.34
C VAL A 31 1.25 -15.86 27.57
N ASN A 32 2.16 -15.91 26.59
CA ASN A 32 3.36 -16.75 26.65
C ASN A 32 3.07 -18.23 26.96
N GLY A 33 1.95 -18.77 26.48
CA GLY A 33 1.51 -20.14 26.73
C GLY A 33 0.77 -20.36 28.05
N GLU A 34 0.70 -19.36 28.93
CA GLU A 34 0.02 -19.45 30.21
C GLU A 34 -1.41 -18.89 30.14
N PRO A 35 -2.42 -19.60 30.68
CA PRO A 35 -3.79 -19.12 30.70
C PRO A 35 -3.96 -17.94 31.67
N VAL A 36 -4.63 -16.89 31.22
CA VAL A 36 -4.98 -15.72 32.02
C VAL A 36 -6.47 -15.40 31.89
N GLN A 37 -7.03 -14.78 32.93
CA GLN A 37 -8.43 -14.34 32.96
C GLN A 37 -8.47 -12.84 33.18
N GLU A 38 -8.54 -12.08 32.08
CA GLU A 38 -8.34 -10.63 32.12
C GLU A 38 -9.33 -9.85 31.29
N ARG A 39 -9.47 -8.56 31.60
CA ARG A 39 -10.34 -7.68 30.83
C ARG A 39 -9.60 -7.17 29.59
N LEU A 40 -10.13 -7.50 28.43
CA LEU A 40 -9.53 -7.20 27.13
C LEU A 40 -9.95 -5.81 26.64
N HIS A 41 -9.01 -5.00 26.19
CA HIS A 41 -9.27 -3.78 25.43
C HIS A 41 -9.35 -4.11 23.94
N PRO A 42 -10.54 -4.19 23.35
CA PRO A 42 -10.68 -4.71 21.99
C PRO A 42 -10.24 -3.74 20.90
N ASP A 43 -9.88 -4.31 19.76
CA ASP A 43 -9.57 -3.56 18.55
C ASP A 43 -10.75 -2.74 18.03
N VAL A 44 -10.42 -1.59 17.47
CA VAL A 44 -11.27 -0.83 16.55
C VAL A 44 -10.44 -0.46 15.32
N PHE A 45 -11.09 -0.29 14.19
CA PHE A 45 -10.45 0.07 12.94
C PHE A 45 -10.72 1.54 12.62
N ILE A 46 -9.67 2.33 12.40
CA ILE A 46 -9.76 3.75 12.14
C ILE A 46 -9.43 4.02 10.68
N ASN A 47 -10.22 4.87 10.01
CA ASN A 47 -9.88 5.47 8.73
C ASN A 47 -9.81 6.98 8.89
N GLU A 48 -8.68 7.60 8.55
CA GLU A 48 -8.52 9.05 8.51
C GLU A 48 -8.40 9.54 7.06
N TYR A 49 -9.12 10.62 6.75
CA TYR A 49 -9.07 11.29 5.46
C TYR A 49 -8.74 12.76 5.69
N MET A 50 -7.71 13.27 5.00
CA MET A 50 -7.22 14.63 5.21
C MET A 50 -8.16 15.71 4.68
N SER A 51 -8.78 15.43 3.54
CA SER A 51 -9.62 16.36 2.81
C SER A 51 -10.62 15.56 2.00
N ILE A 52 -11.89 15.70 2.34
CA ILE A 52 -13.04 15.11 1.64
C ILE A 52 -14.26 16.00 1.83
N GLN A 53 -15.13 16.10 0.83
CA GLN A 53 -16.38 16.86 0.96
C GLN A 53 -17.49 16.02 1.58
N VAL A 54 -18.34 16.67 2.37
CA VAL A 54 -19.61 16.10 2.83
C VAL A 54 -20.60 16.20 1.68
N LYS A 55 -21.05 15.05 1.19
CA LYS A 55 -22.07 14.95 0.13
C LYS A 55 -23.46 15.20 0.70
N GLU A 56 -23.77 14.55 1.82
CA GLU A 56 -25.12 14.52 2.38
C GLU A 56 -25.08 14.32 3.90
N VAL A 57 -25.97 14.99 4.63
CA VAL A 57 -26.24 14.75 6.05
C VAL A 57 -27.69 14.29 6.19
N LYS A 58 -27.90 13.03 6.58
CA LYS A 58 -29.21 12.39 6.70
C LYS A 58 -29.62 12.29 8.16
N ASP A 59 -30.73 12.90 8.51
CA ASP A 59 -31.31 12.78 9.84
C ASP A 59 -32.08 11.44 9.97
N GLY A 60 -31.84 10.73 11.06
CA GLY A 60 -32.57 9.54 11.46
C GLY A 60 -33.09 9.66 12.89
N GLU A 61 -33.70 8.60 13.40
CA GLU A 61 -34.22 8.58 14.76
C GLU A 61 -33.06 8.47 15.76
N GLY A 62 -32.71 9.60 16.38
CA GLY A 62 -31.64 9.71 17.39
C GLY A 62 -30.21 9.63 16.84
N THR A 63 -30.03 9.39 15.54
CA THR A 63 -28.72 9.36 14.87
C THR A 63 -28.74 10.17 13.58
N VAL A 64 -27.58 10.67 13.17
CA VAL A 64 -27.36 11.40 11.92
C VAL A 64 -26.30 10.65 11.12
N ASN A 65 -26.59 10.34 9.87
CA ASN A 65 -25.63 9.71 8.96
C ASN A 65 -25.00 10.77 8.06
N VAL A 66 -23.69 10.94 8.16
CA VAL A 66 -22.91 11.84 7.30
C VAL A 66 -22.29 11.02 6.18
N VAL A 67 -22.65 11.33 4.94
CA VAL A 67 -22.17 10.70 3.71
C VAL A 67 -21.12 11.60 3.07
N PHE A 68 -19.97 11.04 2.74
CA PHE A 68 -18.85 11.73 2.12
C PHE A 68 -18.75 11.39 0.64
N ASP A 69 -18.40 12.39 -0.17
CA ASP A 69 -18.17 12.22 -1.60
C ASP A 69 -16.79 11.60 -1.83
N ALA A 70 -16.76 10.32 -2.18
CA ALA A 70 -15.54 9.58 -2.37
C ALA A 70 -14.65 10.15 -3.49
N LYS A 71 -15.23 10.79 -4.51
CA LYS A 71 -14.48 11.36 -5.64
C LYS A 71 -13.70 12.62 -5.26
N THR A 72 -14.04 13.23 -4.14
CA THR A 72 -13.40 14.46 -3.61
C THR A 72 -12.30 14.17 -2.61
N ALA A 73 -12.16 12.91 -2.18
CA ALA A 73 -11.11 12.50 -1.27
C ALA A 73 -9.74 12.74 -1.93
N VAL A 74 -8.90 13.57 -1.29
CA VAL A 74 -7.50 13.69 -1.69
C VAL A 74 -6.80 12.42 -1.24
N THR A 75 -6.40 11.58 -2.19
CA THR A 75 -5.57 10.39 -1.92
C THR A 75 -4.16 10.63 -2.44
N GLY A 76 -3.15 9.97 -1.87
CA GLY A 76 -1.77 10.03 -2.39
C GLY A 76 -1.58 9.33 -3.74
N SER A 77 -2.68 8.98 -4.43
CA SER A 77 -2.72 8.35 -5.75
C SER A 77 -3.72 9.09 -6.64
N ASP A 78 -3.51 9.07 -7.95
CA ASP A 78 -4.45 9.67 -8.92
C ASP A 78 -5.75 8.87 -9.07
N LYS A 79 -5.85 7.71 -8.42
CA LYS A 79 -7.06 6.88 -8.39
C LYS A 79 -8.07 7.44 -7.39
N LYS A 80 -9.15 8.03 -7.91
CA LYS A 80 -10.29 8.47 -7.09
C LYS A 80 -11.01 7.28 -6.45
N MET A 81 -11.48 7.44 -5.22
CA MET A 81 -12.31 6.42 -4.58
C MET A 81 -13.64 6.28 -5.35
N LYS A 82 -14.05 5.02 -5.58
CA LYS A 82 -15.19 4.71 -6.46
C LYS A 82 -16.56 4.89 -5.80
N TYR A 83 -16.66 4.65 -4.49
CA TYR A 83 -17.93 4.55 -3.79
C TYR A 83 -17.98 5.47 -2.58
N ASP A 84 -19.03 6.28 -2.52
CA ASP A 84 -19.35 7.10 -1.35
C ASP A 84 -19.50 6.23 -0.12
N PHE A 85 -19.16 6.79 1.03
CA PHE A 85 -19.23 6.12 2.31
C PHE A 85 -19.72 7.07 3.38
N GLY A 86 -20.25 6.52 4.47
CA GLY A 86 -20.76 7.32 5.56
C GLY A 86 -20.43 6.79 6.94
N ALA A 87 -20.57 7.67 7.91
CA ALA A 87 -20.41 7.39 9.33
C ALA A 87 -21.54 8.06 10.13
N ASN A 88 -21.83 7.51 11.30
CA ASN A 88 -22.94 7.97 12.13
C ASN A 88 -22.45 8.89 13.25
N LEU A 89 -23.33 9.79 13.66
CA LEU A 89 -23.24 10.64 14.84
C LEU A 89 -24.55 10.51 15.63
N ARG A 90 -24.51 10.80 16.93
CA ARG A 90 -25.70 11.09 17.74
C ARG A 90 -26.27 12.44 17.32
N ALA A 91 -27.59 12.55 17.23
CA ALA A 91 -28.25 13.72 16.64
C ALA A 91 -27.99 15.06 17.38
N ASP A 92 -27.69 15.01 18.68
CA ASP A 92 -27.33 16.15 19.52
C ASP A 92 -25.82 16.45 19.56
N SER A 93 -25.00 15.71 18.80
CA SER A 93 -23.55 15.89 18.78
C SER A 93 -23.18 17.23 18.15
N PRO A 94 -22.25 18.01 18.73
CA PRO A 94 -21.79 19.27 18.14
C PRO A 94 -21.13 19.08 16.76
N LEU A 95 -20.67 17.85 16.45
CA LEU A 95 -20.11 17.50 15.15
C LEU A 95 -21.15 17.57 14.02
N VAL A 96 -22.45 17.41 14.32
CA VAL A 96 -23.53 17.52 13.33
C VAL A 96 -23.59 18.94 12.74
N GLY A 97 -23.39 19.96 13.59
CA GLY A 97 -23.37 21.36 13.14
C GLY A 97 -22.25 21.62 12.13
N LEU A 98 -21.03 21.14 12.43
CA LEU A 98 -19.89 21.27 11.52
C LEU A 98 -20.11 20.49 10.22
N ALA A 99 -20.63 19.26 10.29
CA ALA A 99 -20.94 18.46 9.10
C ALA A 99 -21.95 19.15 8.17
N ARG A 100 -23.04 19.72 8.73
CA ARG A 100 -24.04 20.48 7.96
C ARG A 100 -23.44 21.76 7.37
N GLN A 101 -22.61 22.46 8.11
CA GLN A 101 -21.91 23.65 7.62
C GLN A 101 -20.96 23.30 6.46
N ALA A 102 -20.16 22.23 6.60
CA ALA A 102 -19.28 21.75 5.55
C ALA A 102 -20.05 21.34 4.29
N GLN A 103 -21.18 20.66 4.44
CA GLN A 103 -22.07 20.31 3.33
C GLN A 103 -22.60 21.57 2.62
N GLN A 104 -23.18 22.51 3.37
CA GLN A 104 -23.78 23.74 2.83
C GLN A 104 -22.77 24.60 2.07
N GLN A 105 -21.52 24.63 2.54
CA GLN A 105 -20.44 25.43 1.96
C GLN A 105 -19.61 24.65 0.91
N SER A 106 -19.91 23.36 0.71
CA SER A 106 -19.06 22.43 -0.06
C SER A 106 -17.58 22.50 0.35
N ARG A 107 -17.32 22.76 1.64
CA ARG A 107 -15.99 22.97 2.19
C ARG A 107 -15.40 21.62 2.62
N PRO A 108 -14.21 21.22 2.13
CA PRO A 108 -13.60 19.96 2.50
C PRO A 108 -13.29 19.87 4.00
N VAL A 109 -13.38 18.65 4.54
CA VAL A 109 -13.12 18.35 5.95
C VAL A 109 -12.05 17.28 6.10
N TYR A 110 -11.27 17.42 7.16
CA TYR A 110 -10.54 16.33 7.79
C TYR A 110 -11.53 15.47 8.58
N ILE A 111 -11.47 14.15 8.43
CA ILE A 111 -12.30 13.22 9.21
C ILE A 111 -11.50 12.02 9.72
N GLY A 112 -11.98 11.46 10.83
CA GLY A 112 -11.60 10.13 11.30
C GLY A 112 -12.84 9.32 11.61
N ILE A 113 -12.97 8.15 10.98
CA ILE A 113 -14.08 7.22 11.16
C ILE A 113 -13.60 6.05 12.00
N GLU A 114 -14.27 5.81 13.12
CA GLU A 114 -14.09 4.62 13.95
C GLU A 114 -15.08 3.54 13.52
N THR A 115 -14.56 2.43 12.99
CA THR A 115 -15.30 1.18 12.81
C THR A 115 -15.07 0.28 14.02
N ARG A 116 -16.12 0.06 14.80
CA ARG A 116 -16.06 -0.71 16.05
C ARG A 116 -17.09 -1.81 16.08
N ARG A 117 -16.85 -2.83 16.89
CA ARG A 117 -17.79 -3.92 17.07
C ARG A 117 -19.12 -3.48 17.68
N ARG A 118 -20.20 -4.11 17.23
CA ARG A 118 -21.48 -4.09 17.93
C ARG A 118 -21.45 -5.04 19.12
N TRP A 119 -22.43 -4.88 20.01
CA TRP A 119 -22.66 -5.87 21.06
C TRP A 119 -23.24 -7.17 20.50
N LYS A 120 -24.15 -7.03 19.53
CA LYS A 120 -24.76 -8.14 18.79
C LYS A 120 -24.70 -7.87 17.30
N SER A 121 -24.62 -8.94 16.50
CA SER A 121 -24.89 -8.88 15.06
C SER A 121 -26.34 -8.45 14.81
N LYS A 122 -26.71 -8.12 13.58
CA LYS A 122 -28.12 -7.85 13.24
C LYS A 122 -28.99 -9.09 13.41
N ASP A 123 -28.39 -10.27 13.31
CA ASP A 123 -29.04 -11.56 13.57
C ASP A 123 -29.25 -11.85 15.07
N GLY A 124 -28.75 -10.97 15.96
CA GLY A 124 -29.00 -11.01 17.40
C GLY A 124 -27.97 -11.80 18.21
N GLU A 125 -26.96 -12.38 17.56
CA GLU A 125 -25.87 -13.14 18.18
C GLU A 125 -24.89 -12.20 18.87
N VAL A 126 -24.42 -12.57 20.07
CA VAL A 126 -23.44 -11.78 20.81
C VAL A 126 -22.08 -11.91 20.14
N ILE A 127 -21.45 -10.78 19.83
CA ILE A 127 -20.12 -10.75 19.21
C ILE A 127 -19.06 -10.87 20.32
N PRO A 128 -18.19 -11.89 20.29
CA PRO A 128 -17.16 -12.08 21.31
C PRO A 128 -16.18 -10.90 21.38
N TYR A 129 -15.68 -10.61 22.59
CA TYR A 129 -14.69 -9.55 22.75
C TYR A 129 -13.34 -9.90 22.11
N THR A 130 -13.07 -11.18 21.92
CA THR A 130 -11.80 -11.71 21.42
C THR A 130 -11.69 -11.66 19.90
N THR A 131 -12.80 -11.51 19.17
CA THR A 131 -12.79 -11.59 17.70
C THR A 131 -12.07 -10.38 17.07
N PRO A 132 -10.99 -10.58 16.29
CA PRO A 132 -10.28 -9.49 15.63
C PRO A 132 -11.18 -8.60 14.77
N ILE A 133 -10.92 -7.29 14.76
CA ILE A 133 -11.78 -6.34 14.05
C ILE A 133 -11.81 -6.59 12.54
N HIS A 134 -10.73 -7.11 11.97
CA HIS A 134 -10.65 -7.45 10.54
C HIS A 134 -11.52 -8.65 10.17
N VAL A 135 -11.63 -9.64 11.07
CA VAL A 135 -12.57 -10.76 10.92
C VAL A 135 -14.01 -10.25 10.93
N LEU A 136 -14.34 -9.33 11.86
CA LEU A 136 -15.68 -8.73 11.92
C LEU A 136 -16.02 -7.88 10.68
N ARG A 137 -14.99 -7.36 9.99
CA ARG A 137 -15.13 -6.63 8.74
C ARG A 137 -15.17 -7.53 7.51
N GLY A 138 -14.96 -8.84 7.64
CA GLY A 138 -14.92 -9.78 6.51
C GLY A 138 -13.72 -9.57 5.60
N CYS A 139 -12.58 -9.17 6.17
CA CYS A 139 -11.32 -9.02 5.46
C CYS A 139 -10.74 -10.41 5.13
N LYS A 140 -10.35 -10.64 3.86
CA LYS A 140 -9.80 -11.93 3.41
C LYS A 140 -8.30 -12.06 3.68
N ASP A 141 -7.56 -10.96 3.51
CA ASP A 141 -6.10 -10.96 3.49
C ASP A 141 -5.51 -10.17 4.68
N GLY A 142 -6.25 -10.13 5.80
CA GLY A 142 -5.83 -9.46 7.02
C GLY A 142 -6.33 -8.01 7.19
N PRO A 143 -5.87 -7.29 8.22
CA PRO A 143 -6.45 -6.00 8.67
C PRO A 143 -6.54 -4.89 7.65
N GLN A 144 -5.56 -4.83 6.74
CA GLN A 144 -5.48 -3.81 5.71
C GLN A 144 -6.29 -4.15 4.45
N SER A 145 -6.81 -5.38 4.32
CA SER A 145 -7.63 -5.74 3.17
C SER A 145 -8.96 -4.99 3.21
N SER A 146 -9.56 -4.79 2.03
CA SER A 146 -10.92 -4.29 1.91
C SER A 146 -11.87 -5.20 2.69
N GLY A 147 -12.65 -4.62 3.59
CA GLY A 147 -13.68 -5.34 4.33
C GLY A 147 -14.89 -5.60 3.43
N ASN A 148 -15.59 -6.70 3.68
CA ASN A 148 -16.90 -6.95 3.11
C ASN A 148 -17.93 -6.00 3.74
N SER A 149 -18.61 -5.20 2.93
CA SER A 149 -19.59 -4.21 3.40
C SER A 149 -20.79 -4.84 4.12
N ASN A 150 -21.21 -6.04 3.71
CA ASN A 150 -22.32 -6.75 4.36
C ASN A 150 -21.90 -7.24 5.75
N GLU A 151 -20.73 -7.87 5.87
CA GLU A 151 -20.21 -8.35 7.15
C GLU A 151 -19.89 -7.18 8.10
N THR A 152 -19.22 -6.15 7.59
CA THR A 152 -18.96 -4.92 8.35
C THR A 152 -20.28 -4.30 8.83
N GLY A 153 -21.30 -4.24 7.96
CA GLY A 153 -22.62 -3.72 8.32
C GLY A 153 -23.36 -4.57 9.35
N ASN A 154 -23.16 -5.90 9.32
CA ASN A 154 -23.77 -6.83 10.28
C ASN A 154 -23.11 -6.74 11.67
N ASN A 155 -21.78 -6.72 11.70
CA ASN A 155 -20.99 -6.91 12.92
C ASN A 155 -20.48 -5.61 13.54
N CYS A 156 -20.33 -4.56 12.74
CA CYS A 156 -19.70 -3.31 13.15
C CYS A 156 -20.63 -2.11 13.04
N SER A 157 -20.26 -1.05 13.75
CA SER A 157 -20.82 0.29 13.63
C SER A 157 -19.72 1.26 13.22
N LYS A 158 -20.04 2.17 12.29
CA LYS A 158 -19.15 3.25 11.85
C LYS A 158 -19.59 4.54 12.52
N VAL A 159 -18.69 5.18 13.25
CA VAL A 159 -18.92 6.43 13.96
C VAL A 159 -17.93 7.47 13.46
N LEU A 160 -18.41 8.69 13.26
CA LEU A 160 -17.53 9.81 12.96
C LEU A 160 -16.88 10.26 14.27
N ALA A 161 -15.62 9.87 14.46
CA ALA A 161 -14.90 10.07 15.71
C ALA A 161 -14.22 11.45 15.78
N VAL A 162 -13.79 12.01 14.65
CA VAL A 162 -13.30 13.39 14.57
C VAL A 162 -13.72 14.05 13.26
N ILE A 163 -13.93 15.36 13.28
CA ILE A 163 -14.17 16.19 12.09
C ILE A 163 -13.64 17.61 12.30
N GLY A 164 -13.06 18.20 11.27
CA GLY A 164 -12.69 19.62 11.23
C GLY A 164 -12.51 20.08 9.79
N PHE A 165 -12.56 21.39 9.52
CA PHE A 165 -12.30 21.89 8.16
C PHE A 165 -10.86 21.57 7.75
N ALA A 166 -10.67 21.07 6.52
CA ALA A 166 -9.37 20.58 6.07
C ALA A 166 -8.27 21.67 6.12
N ASP A 167 -8.67 22.91 5.82
CA ASP A 167 -7.84 24.12 5.81
C ASP A 167 -7.69 24.81 7.17
N GLU A 168 -8.33 24.31 8.23
CA GLU A 168 -8.17 24.80 9.61
C GLU A 168 -7.66 23.69 10.54
N PRO A 169 -6.36 23.33 10.48
CA PRO A 169 -5.81 22.20 11.23
C PRO A 169 -5.97 22.29 12.76
N GLU A 170 -6.04 23.51 13.29
CA GLU A 170 -6.17 23.78 14.72
C GLU A 170 -7.59 23.55 15.27
N THR A 171 -8.61 23.43 14.40
CA THR A 171 -10.02 23.31 14.78
C THR A 171 -10.58 21.94 14.40
N THR A 172 -10.23 20.91 15.18
CA THR A 172 -10.84 19.57 15.06
C THR A 172 -11.70 19.24 16.26
N LEU A 173 -12.97 18.93 15.99
CA LEU A 173 -13.90 18.42 16.98
C LEU A 173 -13.71 16.91 17.14
N VAL A 174 -13.75 16.45 18.38
CA VAL A 174 -13.67 15.03 18.75
C VAL A 174 -15.00 14.58 19.32
N SER A 175 -15.53 13.48 18.79
CA SER A 175 -16.79 12.89 19.22
C SER A 175 -16.67 12.25 20.60
N ASP A 176 -17.64 12.48 21.48
CA ASP A 176 -17.80 11.76 22.75
C ASP A 176 -18.24 10.30 22.54
N GLU A 177 -18.72 9.98 21.33
CA GLU A 177 -19.09 8.63 20.97
C GLU A 177 -17.89 7.74 20.69
N ALA A 178 -16.73 8.28 20.31
CA ALA A 178 -15.53 7.49 20.02
C ALA A 178 -15.19 6.59 21.22
N ARG A 179 -14.95 5.29 20.97
CA ARG A 179 -14.59 4.33 22.02
C ARG A 179 -13.09 4.23 22.18
N SER A 180 -12.34 4.29 21.09
CA SER A 180 -10.93 4.59 21.16
C SER A 180 -10.70 6.03 21.63
N ASN A 181 -9.46 6.37 21.94
CA ASN A 181 -9.10 7.72 22.34
C ASN A 181 -8.41 8.46 21.17
N PRO A 182 -9.10 9.36 20.44
CA PRO A 182 -8.52 10.06 19.30
C PRO A 182 -7.28 10.88 19.65
N TYR A 183 -7.19 11.41 20.88
CA TYR A 183 -6.00 12.14 21.34
C TYR A 183 -4.75 11.26 21.47
N LYS A 184 -4.90 9.94 21.44
CA LYS A 184 -3.80 8.96 21.50
C LYS A 184 -3.55 8.26 20.16
N TRP A 185 -4.32 8.56 19.11
CA TRP A 185 -4.17 7.89 17.82
C TRP A 185 -2.79 8.08 17.19
N ALA A 186 -2.14 9.22 17.43
CA ALA A 186 -0.77 9.46 16.95
C ALA A 186 0.23 8.36 17.37
N ASN A 187 -0.02 7.67 18.49
CA ASN A 187 0.85 6.59 18.98
C ASN A 187 0.59 5.23 18.30
N VAL A 188 -0.51 5.09 17.56
CA VAL A 188 -0.97 3.83 16.97
C VAL A 188 -1.31 3.95 15.48
N ARG A 189 -1.00 5.08 14.85
CA ARG A 189 -1.20 5.27 13.39
C ARG A 189 -0.42 4.29 12.53
N ASP A 190 0.72 3.82 13.04
CA ASP A 190 1.56 2.82 12.37
C ASP A 190 1.08 1.38 12.64
N ASN A 191 0.05 1.20 13.49
CA ASN A 191 -0.49 -0.12 13.86
C ASN A 191 -1.43 -0.66 12.79
N GLN A 192 -0.91 -0.96 11.61
CA GLN A 192 -1.72 -1.43 10.49
C GLN A 192 -2.27 -2.84 10.72
N ASP A 193 -1.49 -3.71 11.36
CA ASP A 193 -1.83 -5.13 11.54
C ASP A 193 -2.45 -5.44 12.90
N GLY A 194 -2.51 -4.45 13.80
CA GLY A 194 -3.06 -4.63 15.15
C GLY A 194 -2.09 -5.29 16.12
N ASP A 195 -0.83 -5.43 15.72
CA ASP A 195 0.25 -6.10 16.45
C ASP A 195 1.10 -5.14 17.31
N LEU A 196 0.79 -3.85 17.33
CA LEU A 196 1.46 -2.82 18.12
C LEU A 196 0.65 -2.46 19.38
N PRO A 197 0.84 -3.16 20.52
CA PRO A 197 0.15 -2.81 21.75
C PRO A 197 0.66 -1.47 22.32
N PRO A 198 -0.19 -0.69 23.02
CA PRO A 198 0.26 0.45 23.79
C PRO A 198 1.35 0.09 24.81
N GLN A 199 2.20 1.05 25.15
CA GLN A 199 3.25 0.84 26.15
C GLN A 199 2.69 0.28 27.47
N GLY A 200 3.32 -0.77 28.01
CA GLY A 200 2.91 -1.41 29.26
C GLY A 200 1.73 -2.39 29.10
N THR A 201 1.43 -2.81 27.87
CA THR A 201 0.37 -3.77 27.55
C THR A 201 0.90 -4.90 26.65
N VAL A 202 0.13 -5.98 26.54
CA VAL A 202 0.47 -7.15 25.70
C VAL A 202 -0.73 -7.58 24.88
N ILE A 203 -0.48 -8.10 23.68
CA ILE A 203 -1.50 -8.74 22.83
C ILE A 203 -1.55 -10.22 23.23
N PRO A 204 -2.67 -10.69 23.80
CA PRO A 204 -2.84 -12.08 24.16
C PRO A 204 -3.19 -12.94 22.93
N SER A 205 -3.09 -14.24 23.06
CA SER A 205 -3.74 -15.21 22.19
C SER A 205 -5.01 -15.75 22.86
N GLY A 206 -5.86 -16.43 22.10
CA GLY A 206 -6.99 -17.15 22.66
C GLY A 206 -6.54 -18.44 23.35
N PRO A 207 -7.46 -19.14 24.05
CA PRO A 207 -7.15 -20.38 24.77
C PRO A 207 -6.53 -21.49 23.90
N GLU A 208 -6.81 -21.49 22.60
CA GLU A 208 -6.31 -22.47 21.63
C GLU A 208 -5.14 -21.91 20.79
N GLY A 209 -4.56 -20.77 21.20
CA GLY A 209 -3.46 -20.12 20.50
C GLY A 209 -3.88 -19.27 19.29
N GLN A 210 -5.18 -19.15 19.01
CA GLN A 210 -5.69 -18.34 17.91
C GLN A 210 -5.46 -16.83 18.15
N PRO A 211 -5.34 -16.02 17.08
CA PRO A 211 -5.23 -14.57 17.20
C PRO A 211 -6.44 -13.94 17.92
N VAL A 212 -6.19 -12.98 18.80
CA VAL A 212 -7.20 -12.20 19.51
C VAL A 212 -7.07 -10.74 19.13
N GLY A 213 -8.22 -10.08 18.94
CA GLY A 213 -8.26 -8.64 18.69
C GLY A 213 -8.34 -7.82 19.96
N GLY A 214 -7.18 -7.43 20.48
CA GLY A 214 -7.08 -6.46 21.57
C GLY A 214 -5.82 -6.61 22.39
N PHE A 215 -5.72 -5.81 23.46
CA PHE A 215 -4.63 -5.93 24.44
C PHE A 215 -5.15 -6.11 25.87
N ILE A 216 -4.27 -6.59 26.75
CA ILE A 216 -4.44 -6.54 28.22
C ILE A 216 -3.26 -5.80 28.86
N VAL A 217 -3.43 -5.30 30.08
CA VAL A 217 -2.36 -4.61 30.82
C VAL A 217 -1.28 -5.62 31.24
N ALA A 218 0.00 -5.29 31.02
CA ALA A 218 1.12 -6.23 31.20
C ALA A 218 1.32 -6.69 32.66
N SER A 219 0.88 -5.90 33.65
CA SER A 219 0.90 -6.30 35.07
C SER A 219 0.01 -7.50 35.39
N ALA A 220 -0.86 -7.88 34.45
CA ALA A 220 -1.71 -9.06 34.55
C ALA A 220 -1.13 -10.29 33.83
N ALA A 221 0.01 -10.15 33.14
CA ALA A 221 0.75 -11.29 32.63
C ALA A 221 1.45 -12.00 33.81
N PRO A 222 1.37 -13.34 33.91
CA PRO A 222 2.06 -14.07 34.96
C PRO A 222 3.57 -13.77 34.89
N ALA A 223 4.18 -13.55 36.05
CA ALA A 223 5.63 -13.45 36.16
C ALA A 223 6.24 -14.71 35.54
N ALA A 224 7.23 -14.54 34.66
CA ALA A 224 7.85 -15.64 33.92
C ALA A 224 8.19 -16.81 34.87
N ALA A 225 7.60 -17.97 34.60
CA ALA A 225 7.79 -19.16 35.42
C ALA A 225 9.28 -19.53 35.47
N ALA A 226 9.81 -19.69 36.68
CA ALA A 226 11.18 -20.12 36.93
C ALA A 226 11.41 -21.51 36.31
N GLY A 227 12.18 -21.55 35.23
CA GLY A 227 12.48 -22.78 34.49
C GLY A 227 13.13 -22.55 33.13
N THR A 228 13.32 -21.30 32.71
CA THR A 228 13.99 -20.94 31.47
C THR A 228 15.51 -21.05 31.63
N SER A 229 16.18 -21.83 30.77
CA SER A 229 17.66 -21.96 30.75
C SER A 229 18.32 -20.57 30.81
N PRO A 230 19.41 -20.38 31.57
CA PRO A 230 20.14 -19.11 31.64
C PRO A 230 20.50 -18.58 30.26
N GLU A 231 20.79 -19.44 29.29
CA GLU A 231 21.09 -19.08 27.90
C GLU A 231 19.87 -18.55 27.14
N ILE A 232 18.68 -19.07 27.44
CA ILE A 232 17.42 -18.59 26.85
C ILE A 232 17.04 -17.27 27.51
N LEU A 233 17.24 -17.11 28.83
CA LEU A 233 17.07 -15.83 29.52
C LEU A 233 18.05 -14.79 29.01
N GLU A 234 19.32 -15.12 28.78
CA GLU A 234 20.33 -14.21 28.25
C GLU A 234 20.05 -13.83 26.79
N LYS A 235 19.54 -14.77 25.99
CA LYS A 235 19.02 -14.49 24.63
C LYS A 235 17.74 -13.66 24.67
N LEU A 236 16.82 -13.91 25.60
CA LEU A 236 15.62 -13.10 25.78
C LEU A 236 15.95 -11.71 26.31
N GLU A 237 16.94 -11.57 27.19
CA GLU A 237 17.40 -10.29 27.71
C GLU A 237 18.16 -9.52 26.63
N SER A 238 18.95 -10.21 25.79
CA SER A 238 19.59 -9.66 24.59
C SER A 238 18.55 -9.21 23.57
N LEU A 239 17.55 -10.05 23.27
CA LEU A 239 16.43 -9.70 22.39
C LEU A 239 15.57 -8.60 22.99
N THR A 240 15.34 -8.58 24.30
CA THR A 240 14.58 -7.51 24.98
C THR A 240 15.38 -6.22 25.03
N LYS A 241 16.71 -6.27 25.17
CA LYS A 241 17.59 -5.11 25.04
C LYS A 241 17.64 -4.61 23.60
N MET A 242 17.64 -5.51 22.62
CA MET A 242 17.61 -5.20 21.19
C MET A 242 16.26 -4.63 20.76
N VAL A 243 15.15 -5.18 21.26
CA VAL A 243 13.78 -4.69 21.07
C VAL A 243 13.57 -3.38 21.83
N ALA A 244 14.07 -3.22 23.05
CA ALA A 244 14.04 -1.96 23.78
C ALA A 244 14.99 -0.91 23.18
N HIS A 245 16.01 -1.32 22.43
CA HIS A 245 16.88 -0.44 21.65
C HIS A 245 16.17 -0.02 20.36
N LEU A 246 15.48 -0.94 19.68
CA LEU A 246 14.63 -0.68 18.52
C LEU A 246 13.42 0.21 18.87
N GLN A 247 12.78 -0.02 20.02
CA GLN A 247 11.65 0.76 20.54
C GLN A 247 12.08 2.14 21.08
N ARG A 248 13.29 2.26 21.64
CA ARG A 248 13.88 3.57 22.00
C ARG A 248 14.38 4.33 20.76
N SER A 249 14.78 3.64 19.70
CA SER A 249 15.12 4.27 18.42
C SER A 249 13.90 4.72 17.61
N SER A 250 12.70 4.18 17.90
CA SER A 250 11.46 4.51 17.19
C SER A 250 10.54 5.49 17.93
N SER A 251 10.90 5.95 19.13
CA SER A 251 10.13 6.97 19.85
C SER A 251 10.98 8.17 20.27
N SER A 252 10.85 9.27 19.52
CA SER A 252 11.19 10.64 19.91
C SER A 252 12.67 11.07 20.07
N GLY A 253 13.63 10.41 19.44
CA GLY A 253 15.02 10.91 19.42
C GLY A 253 15.89 10.36 18.30
N GLY A 254 15.89 11.02 17.13
CA GLY A 254 17.05 11.02 16.21
C GLY A 254 17.31 9.83 15.28
N GLY A 255 16.50 8.76 15.27
CA GLY A 255 16.65 7.64 14.31
C GLY A 255 15.84 7.85 13.03
N SER A 256 16.43 7.63 11.85
CA SER A 256 15.65 7.66 10.59
C SER A 256 14.72 6.46 10.48
N LYS A 257 13.53 6.69 9.92
CA LYS A 257 12.52 5.64 9.71
C LYS A 257 13.05 4.55 8.75
N PRO A 258 12.63 3.28 8.87
CA PRO A 258 13.15 2.18 8.05
C PRO A 258 12.96 2.34 6.53
N TRP A 259 12.00 3.14 6.06
CA TRP A 259 11.85 3.45 4.63
C TRP A 259 12.73 4.62 4.15
N ASN A 260 13.44 5.29 5.06
CA ASN A 260 14.44 6.28 4.70
C ASN A 260 15.78 5.58 4.53
N GLU A 261 16.37 5.63 3.35
CA GLU A 261 17.73 5.13 3.11
C GLU A 261 18.79 5.91 3.88
N ARG A 262 18.49 7.17 4.22
CA ARG A 262 19.40 8.09 4.92
C ARG A 262 18.80 8.65 6.20
N THR A 263 19.67 8.90 7.16
CA THR A 263 19.38 9.71 8.35
C THR A 263 19.24 11.19 8.00
N ALA A 264 18.69 11.99 8.92
CA ALA A 264 18.50 13.42 8.71
C ALA A 264 19.81 14.20 8.48
N ASP A 265 20.95 13.64 8.91
CA ASP A 265 22.31 14.17 8.66
C ASP A 265 22.92 13.67 7.34
N GLY A 266 22.16 12.92 6.53
CA GLY A 266 22.59 12.39 5.24
C GLY A 266 23.41 11.10 5.30
N SER A 267 23.72 10.57 6.50
CA SER A 267 24.38 9.27 6.64
C SER A 267 23.45 8.11 6.23
N ILE A 268 23.97 6.91 5.96
CA ILE A 268 23.12 5.75 5.63
C ILE A 268 22.35 5.34 6.88
N ASN A 269 21.04 5.12 6.73
CA ASN A 269 20.21 4.61 7.79
C ASN A 269 20.47 3.10 7.98
N PRO A 270 21.09 2.68 9.09
CA PRO A 270 21.41 1.27 9.34
C PRO A 270 20.15 0.41 9.55
N SER A 271 19.01 1.03 9.82
CA SER A 271 17.72 0.36 10.01
C SER A 271 16.84 0.41 8.77
N SER A 272 17.39 0.82 7.63
CA SER A 272 16.61 0.90 6.39
C SER A 272 16.21 -0.48 5.84
N TYR A 273 15.12 -0.52 5.07
CA TYR A 273 14.76 -1.73 4.31
C TYR A 273 15.87 -2.11 3.33
N ALA A 274 16.58 -1.16 2.72
CA ALA A 274 17.75 -1.44 1.89
C ALA A 274 18.84 -2.23 2.66
N VAL A 275 19.17 -1.83 3.89
CA VAL A 275 20.11 -2.58 4.74
C VAL A 275 19.55 -3.96 5.13
N SER A 276 18.24 -4.05 5.34
CA SER A 276 17.58 -5.34 5.60
C SER A 276 17.63 -6.27 4.39
N GLN A 277 17.48 -5.76 3.18
CA GLN A 277 17.62 -6.54 1.93
C GLN A 277 19.05 -7.05 1.77
N VAL A 278 20.05 -6.19 2.00
CA VAL A 278 21.46 -6.62 1.97
C VAL A 278 21.70 -7.79 2.93
N ARG A 279 21.09 -7.77 4.12
CA ARG A 279 21.19 -8.88 5.07
C ARG A 279 20.52 -10.16 4.56
N HIS A 280 19.31 -10.08 3.99
CA HIS A 280 18.61 -11.26 3.45
C HIS A 280 19.38 -11.86 2.26
N THR A 281 19.77 -11.05 1.29
CA THR A 281 20.58 -11.51 0.16
C THR A 281 21.92 -12.09 0.60
N ARG A 282 22.51 -11.56 1.69
CA ARG A 282 23.71 -12.13 2.29
C ARG A 282 23.49 -13.51 2.91
N GLN A 283 22.31 -13.81 3.42
CA GLN A 283 21.98 -15.15 3.92
C GLN A 283 21.96 -16.16 2.76
N ASP A 284 21.37 -15.79 1.63
CA ASP A 284 21.36 -16.61 0.42
C ASP A 284 22.78 -16.81 -0.13
N ALA A 285 23.57 -15.72 -0.20
CA ALA A 285 24.96 -15.80 -0.60
C ALA A 285 25.78 -16.70 0.33
N ALA A 286 25.57 -16.64 1.64
CA ALA A 286 26.25 -17.49 2.61
C ALA A 286 25.87 -18.96 2.47
N ARG A 287 24.59 -19.27 2.21
CA ARG A 287 24.14 -20.62 1.88
C ARG A 287 24.86 -21.16 0.64
N LEU A 288 24.80 -20.43 -0.46
CA LEU A 288 25.41 -20.84 -1.73
C LEU A 288 26.93 -21.01 -1.62
N VAL A 289 27.62 -20.06 -0.97
CA VAL A 289 29.07 -20.16 -0.73
C VAL A 289 29.39 -21.38 0.14
N ALA A 290 28.61 -21.66 1.18
CA ALA A 290 28.83 -22.82 2.04
C ALA A 290 28.67 -24.16 1.30
N GLU A 291 27.78 -24.22 0.30
CA GLU A 291 27.54 -25.42 -0.52
C GLU A 291 28.70 -25.70 -1.49
N VAL A 292 29.35 -24.67 -2.02
CA VAL A 292 30.39 -24.82 -3.06
C VAL A 292 31.82 -24.56 -2.59
N ALA A 293 32.01 -24.03 -1.38
CA ALA A 293 33.34 -23.70 -0.87
C ALA A 293 34.23 -24.95 -0.70
N PRO A 294 35.51 -24.89 -1.08
CA PRO A 294 36.45 -25.98 -0.83
C PRO A 294 36.58 -26.29 0.66
N GLN A 295 36.71 -27.58 0.99
CA GLN A 295 36.96 -27.99 2.38
C GLN A 295 38.26 -27.35 2.91
N GLY A 296 38.19 -26.79 4.12
CA GLY A 296 39.31 -26.08 4.74
C GLY A 296 39.38 -24.58 4.43
N SER A 297 38.39 -24.03 3.72
CA SER A 297 38.27 -22.58 3.52
C SER A 297 38.26 -21.82 4.86
N THR A 298 38.99 -20.71 4.93
CA THR A 298 39.09 -19.92 6.16
C THR A 298 37.88 -18.99 6.32
N GLY A 299 37.54 -18.64 7.57
CA GLY A 299 36.44 -17.71 7.86
C GLY A 299 36.54 -16.35 7.13
N PRO A 300 37.73 -15.70 7.03
CA PRO A 300 37.90 -14.49 6.23
C PRO A 300 37.65 -14.69 4.73
N GLN A 301 38.08 -15.82 4.17
CA GLN A 301 37.91 -16.14 2.76
C GLN A 301 36.44 -16.38 2.42
N MET A 302 35.72 -17.12 3.26
CA MET A 302 34.26 -17.29 3.14
C MET A 302 33.54 -15.95 3.19
N ARG A 303 33.86 -15.07 4.15
CA ARG A 303 33.24 -13.74 4.24
C ARG A 303 33.51 -12.85 3.02
N GLY A 304 34.67 -13.01 2.38
CA GLY A 304 34.99 -12.33 1.12
C GLY A 304 34.05 -12.78 0.01
N TRP A 305 33.97 -14.09 -0.21
CA TRP A 305 33.08 -14.68 -1.21
C TRP A 305 31.60 -14.36 -0.97
N GLU A 306 31.14 -14.41 0.28
CA GLU A 306 29.78 -14.01 0.68
C GLU A 306 29.49 -12.57 0.27
N SER A 307 30.42 -11.64 0.53
CA SER A 307 30.21 -10.21 0.27
C SER A 307 30.21 -9.92 -1.23
N ASP A 308 31.10 -10.57 -1.98
CA ASP A 308 31.16 -10.48 -3.44
C ASP A 308 29.89 -11.04 -4.08
N LEU A 309 29.42 -12.22 -3.62
CA LEU A 309 28.20 -12.84 -4.14
C LEU A 309 26.95 -12.05 -3.74
N THR A 310 26.90 -11.49 -2.52
CA THR A 310 25.81 -10.59 -2.10
C THR A 310 25.69 -9.40 -3.06
N THR A 311 26.82 -8.81 -3.44
CA THR A 311 26.84 -7.67 -4.37
C THR A 311 26.33 -8.08 -5.76
N ALA A 312 26.74 -9.24 -6.24
CA ALA A 312 26.28 -9.77 -7.52
C ALA A 312 24.76 -10.06 -7.50
N LEU A 313 24.25 -10.74 -6.48
CA LEU A 313 22.83 -11.07 -6.36
C LEU A 313 21.95 -9.83 -6.25
N LEU A 314 22.39 -8.80 -5.49
CA LEU A 314 21.68 -7.52 -5.43
C LEU A 314 21.64 -6.81 -6.79
N TRP A 315 22.76 -6.81 -7.53
CA TRP A 315 22.80 -6.23 -8.88
C TRP A 315 21.88 -6.97 -9.86
N ILE A 316 21.84 -8.31 -9.78
CA ILE A 316 20.91 -9.11 -10.58
C ILE A 316 19.46 -8.72 -10.25
N ALA A 317 19.11 -8.64 -8.95
CA ALA A 317 17.77 -8.27 -8.51
C ALA A 317 17.36 -6.86 -8.96
N ASP A 318 18.28 -5.88 -8.91
CA ASP A 318 18.06 -4.54 -9.45
C ASP A 318 17.67 -4.58 -10.94
N CYS A 319 18.47 -5.27 -11.75
CA CYS A 319 18.23 -5.39 -13.19
C CYS A 319 16.93 -6.15 -13.50
N VAL A 320 16.58 -7.17 -12.70
CA VAL A 320 15.32 -7.91 -12.84
C VAL A 320 14.14 -6.98 -12.53
N GLN A 321 14.18 -6.25 -11.42
CA GLN A 321 13.12 -5.30 -11.07
C GLN A 321 12.96 -4.22 -12.14
N GLU A 322 14.07 -3.63 -12.60
CA GLU A 322 14.07 -2.60 -13.63
C GLU A 322 13.45 -3.12 -14.93
N ARG A 323 13.77 -4.35 -15.34
CA ARG A 323 13.22 -4.96 -16.55
C ARG A 323 11.72 -5.25 -16.46
N VAL A 324 11.21 -5.61 -15.28
CA VAL A 324 9.80 -5.95 -15.07
C VAL A 324 8.93 -4.72 -14.81
N THR A 325 9.46 -3.75 -14.07
CA THR A 325 8.68 -2.60 -13.56
C THR A 325 9.07 -1.26 -14.17
N GLY A 326 10.15 -1.20 -14.94
CA GLY A 326 10.68 0.03 -15.55
C GLY A 326 11.48 0.92 -14.60
N VAL A 327 11.55 0.58 -13.30
CA VAL A 327 12.27 1.36 -12.28
C VAL A 327 12.99 0.41 -11.31
N CYS A 328 14.20 0.77 -10.89
CA CYS A 328 14.88 0.10 -9.77
C CYS A 328 14.64 0.88 -8.48
N ASP A 329 14.04 0.23 -7.49
CA ASP A 329 13.87 0.76 -6.12
C ASP A 329 14.01 -0.38 -5.12
N ARG A 330 15.18 -0.43 -4.46
CA ARG A 330 15.53 -1.47 -3.47
C ARG A 330 14.66 -1.41 -2.20
N MET A 331 13.91 -0.33 -2.00
CA MET A 331 12.97 -0.18 -0.89
C MET A 331 11.59 -0.74 -1.22
N ALA A 332 11.29 -0.95 -2.51
CA ALA A 332 10.00 -1.47 -2.95
C ALA A 332 9.88 -2.98 -2.73
N LYS A 333 8.64 -3.44 -2.51
CA LYS A 333 8.34 -4.88 -2.45
C LYS A 333 8.65 -5.61 -3.77
N ALA A 334 8.58 -4.91 -4.90
CA ALA A 334 8.96 -5.45 -6.20
C ALA A 334 10.45 -5.86 -6.27
N HIS A 335 11.34 -5.18 -5.53
CA HIS A 335 12.74 -5.61 -5.43
C HIS A 335 12.90 -6.89 -4.60
N THR A 336 12.11 -7.02 -3.53
CA THR A 336 12.08 -8.26 -2.72
C THR A 336 11.63 -9.44 -3.57
N GLU A 337 10.58 -9.24 -4.37
CA GLU A 337 10.06 -10.25 -5.29
C GLU A 337 11.08 -10.60 -6.39
N ALA A 338 11.73 -9.59 -6.98
CA ALA A 338 12.84 -9.81 -7.93
C ALA A 338 13.96 -10.66 -7.31
N GLY A 339 14.35 -10.39 -6.07
CA GLY A 339 15.30 -11.21 -5.32
C GLY A 339 14.82 -12.66 -5.11
N GLY A 340 13.52 -12.87 -4.89
CA GLY A 340 12.90 -14.19 -4.80
C GLY A 340 13.00 -14.99 -6.10
N TRP A 341 12.74 -14.35 -7.25
CA TRP A 341 12.90 -14.98 -8.56
C TRP A 341 14.35 -15.29 -8.90
N VAL A 342 15.28 -14.41 -8.51
CA VAL A 342 16.72 -14.68 -8.61
C VAL A 342 17.08 -15.92 -7.78
N ALA A 343 16.65 -16.00 -6.52
CA ALA A 343 16.91 -17.16 -5.68
C ALA A 343 16.32 -18.45 -6.28
N HIS A 344 15.11 -18.39 -6.85
CA HIS A 344 14.49 -19.52 -7.53
C HIS A 344 15.33 -20.02 -8.71
N VAL A 345 15.73 -19.12 -9.61
CA VAL A 345 16.53 -19.48 -10.79
C VAL A 345 17.89 -20.03 -10.38
N VAL A 346 18.55 -19.44 -9.38
CA VAL A 346 19.83 -19.96 -8.88
C VAL A 346 19.67 -21.35 -8.25
N GLU A 347 18.56 -21.65 -7.61
CA GLU A 347 18.36 -22.93 -6.96
C GLU A 347 17.99 -24.06 -7.95
N PHE A 348 17.20 -23.75 -8.98
CA PHE A 348 16.57 -24.78 -9.81
C PHE A 348 16.99 -24.79 -11.29
N GLU A 349 17.50 -23.68 -11.83
CA GLU A 349 17.79 -23.55 -13.26
C GLU A 349 19.30 -23.35 -13.52
N GLU A 350 19.92 -22.40 -12.82
CA GLU A 350 21.30 -21.96 -13.03
C GLU A 350 22.11 -21.97 -11.71
N PRO A 351 22.48 -23.15 -11.18
CA PRO A 351 23.20 -23.27 -9.91
C PRO A 351 24.54 -22.55 -9.89
N PHE A 352 24.82 -21.90 -8.76
CA PHE A 352 26.14 -21.34 -8.49
C PHE A 352 27.15 -22.47 -8.25
N THR A 353 28.35 -22.38 -8.84
CA THR A 353 29.37 -23.45 -8.77
C THR A 353 30.68 -22.98 -8.14
N ALA A 354 31.52 -23.93 -7.72
CA ALA A 354 32.79 -23.65 -7.06
C ALA A 354 33.75 -22.80 -7.91
N ASP A 355 33.79 -23.02 -9.22
CA ASP A 355 34.66 -22.27 -10.15
C ASP A 355 34.34 -20.77 -10.13
N MET A 356 33.06 -20.43 -9.95
CA MET A 356 32.59 -19.05 -9.89
C MET A 356 33.02 -18.32 -8.61
N LEU A 357 33.51 -19.00 -7.55
CA LEU A 357 34.05 -18.32 -6.38
C LEU A 357 35.27 -17.47 -6.73
N THR A 358 36.12 -17.99 -7.63
CA THR A 358 37.43 -17.40 -7.97
C THR A 358 37.50 -16.88 -9.40
N ASP A 359 36.66 -17.38 -10.31
CA ASP A 359 36.61 -16.92 -11.70
C ASP A 359 35.57 -15.81 -11.87
N ALA A 360 36.05 -14.59 -12.06
CA ALA A 360 35.22 -13.41 -12.25
C ALA A 360 34.49 -13.39 -13.61
N GLU A 361 35.04 -14.02 -14.65
CA GLU A 361 34.42 -14.09 -15.97
C GLU A 361 33.29 -15.12 -15.98
N ALA A 362 33.52 -16.29 -15.39
CA ALA A 362 32.47 -17.30 -15.18
C ALA A 362 31.31 -16.73 -14.36
N LYS A 363 31.62 -16.04 -13.24
CA LYS A 363 30.60 -15.39 -12.39
C LYS A 363 29.79 -14.33 -13.13
N ARG A 364 30.43 -13.52 -13.99
CA ARG A 364 29.72 -12.49 -14.79
C ARG A 364 28.81 -13.10 -15.85
N THR A 365 29.27 -14.17 -16.50
CA THR A 365 28.46 -14.88 -17.50
C THR A 365 27.24 -15.51 -16.84
N TRP A 366 27.45 -16.24 -15.73
CA TRP A 366 26.37 -16.79 -14.91
C TRP A 366 25.37 -15.71 -14.46
N ALA A 367 25.85 -14.58 -13.92
CA ALA A 367 24.99 -13.50 -13.46
C ALA A 367 24.08 -12.93 -14.56
N LYS A 368 24.57 -12.87 -15.82
CA LYS A 368 23.73 -12.45 -16.96
C LYS A 368 22.65 -13.48 -17.27
N THR A 369 23.01 -14.77 -17.29
CA THR A 369 22.05 -15.86 -17.53
C THR A 369 20.96 -15.88 -16.46
N VAL A 370 21.34 -15.83 -15.18
CA VAL A 370 20.41 -15.79 -14.05
C VAL A 370 19.49 -14.57 -14.14
N ARG A 371 20.04 -13.39 -14.44
CA ARG A 371 19.25 -12.16 -14.63
C ARG A 371 18.19 -12.32 -15.71
N ASP A 372 18.58 -12.82 -16.88
CA ASP A 372 17.69 -12.93 -18.03
C ASP A 372 16.58 -13.96 -17.76
N ALA A 373 16.93 -15.12 -17.20
CA ALA A 373 15.96 -16.14 -16.82
C ALA A 373 15.03 -15.66 -15.70
N ALA A 374 15.56 -15.03 -14.63
CA ALA A 374 14.73 -14.55 -13.52
C ALA A 374 13.75 -13.46 -13.95
N ALA A 375 14.18 -12.55 -14.84
CA ALA A 375 13.28 -11.56 -15.42
C ALA A 375 12.19 -12.21 -16.28
N GLU A 376 12.53 -13.21 -17.09
CA GLU A 376 11.56 -13.95 -17.89
C GLU A 376 10.52 -14.66 -17.02
N ARG A 377 10.95 -15.39 -15.99
CA ARG A 377 10.05 -16.06 -15.03
C ARG A 377 9.16 -15.08 -14.29
N TYR A 378 9.71 -13.93 -13.88
CA TYR A 378 8.92 -12.92 -13.20
C TYR A 378 7.89 -12.29 -14.15
N MET A 379 8.25 -11.97 -15.40
CA MET A 379 7.29 -11.49 -16.41
C MET A 379 6.23 -12.54 -16.76
N GLU A 380 6.61 -13.82 -16.83
CA GLU A 380 5.68 -14.93 -17.03
C GLU A 380 4.66 -14.98 -15.89
N ALA A 381 5.11 -14.91 -14.63
CA ALA A 381 4.23 -14.87 -13.47
C ALA A 381 3.28 -13.66 -13.47
N VAL A 382 3.77 -12.48 -13.87
CA VAL A 382 2.93 -11.28 -14.05
C VAL A 382 1.88 -11.53 -15.14
N THR A 383 2.27 -12.11 -16.28
CA THR A 383 1.37 -12.42 -17.40
C THR A 383 0.33 -13.47 -17.02
N MET A 384 0.71 -14.52 -16.30
CA MET A 384 -0.21 -15.54 -15.77
C MET A 384 -1.21 -14.92 -14.79
N THR A 385 -0.74 -14.00 -13.94
CA THR A 385 -1.60 -13.28 -12.99
C THR A 385 -2.57 -12.37 -13.73
N GLN A 386 -2.10 -11.63 -14.75
CA GLN A 386 -2.93 -10.79 -15.60
C GLN A 386 -4.01 -11.61 -16.32
N SER A 387 -3.63 -12.71 -16.96
CA SER A 387 -4.56 -13.64 -17.63
C SER A 387 -5.63 -14.18 -16.67
N LYS A 388 -5.26 -14.51 -15.43
CA LYS A 388 -6.22 -14.92 -14.39
C LYS A 388 -7.18 -13.79 -14.03
N LEU A 389 -6.70 -12.56 -13.86
CA LEU A 389 -7.55 -11.40 -13.56
C LEU A 389 -8.49 -11.07 -14.71
N ASP A 390 -8.02 -11.15 -15.96
CA ASP A 390 -8.83 -10.93 -17.16
C ASP A 390 -9.89 -12.02 -17.34
N SER A 391 -9.55 -13.28 -17.05
CA SER A 391 -10.51 -14.39 -17.04
C SER A 391 -11.59 -14.25 -15.96
N GLN A 392 -11.27 -13.59 -14.84
CA GLN A 392 -12.24 -13.28 -13.77
C GLN A 392 -13.09 -12.06 -14.10
N ALA A 393 -12.56 -11.10 -14.86
CA ALA A 393 -13.32 -9.95 -15.34
C ALA A 393 -14.34 -10.32 -16.44
N GLY A 394 -14.11 -11.44 -17.15
CA GLY A 394 -15.00 -11.98 -18.19
C GLY A 394 -16.22 -12.78 -17.72
N VAL A 395 -16.51 -12.87 -16.42
CA VAL A 395 -17.66 -13.66 -15.90
C VAL A 395 -18.69 -12.75 -15.21
N ALA A 396 -19.69 -12.32 -15.98
CA ALA A 396 -21.03 -11.97 -15.49
C ALA A 396 -21.91 -13.25 -15.48
N PRO A 397 -22.96 -13.33 -14.65
CA PRO A 397 -23.34 -14.53 -13.90
C PRO A 397 -24.01 -15.61 -14.75
N GLN A 398 -23.48 -16.83 -14.72
CA GLN A 398 -24.23 -18.01 -15.16
C GLN A 398 -25.09 -18.52 -14.00
N ASN A 399 -26.36 -18.11 -14.05
CA ASN A 399 -27.47 -18.93 -13.56
C ASN A 399 -27.42 -20.30 -14.26
N SER A 400 -27.70 -21.34 -13.48
CA SER A 400 -27.91 -22.71 -13.95
C SER A 400 -28.97 -22.80 -15.05
N PRO A 401 -28.91 -23.82 -15.92
CA PRO A 401 -29.69 -23.88 -17.14
C PRO A 401 -31.15 -24.26 -16.84
N SER A 402 -32.08 -23.49 -17.37
CA SER A 402 -33.45 -23.92 -17.60
C SER A 402 -33.86 -23.44 -18.98
N GLU A 403 -34.38 -24.39 -19.75
CA GLU A 403 -34.75 -24.36 -21.16
C GLU A 403 -35.77 -23.27 -21.58
N PRO A 404 -35.96 -23.07 -22.89
CA PRO A 404 -36.40 -21.80 -23.48
C PRO A 404 -37.91 -21.61 -23.42
N ARG A 405 -38.33 -20.36 -23.26
CA ARG A 405 -39.71 -19.95 -23.53
C ARG A 405 -39.71 -18.74 -24.43
N GLU A 406 -40.24 -18.96 -25.63
CA GLU A 406 -40.52 -17.98 -26.66
C GLU A 406 -41.59 -16.96 -26.20
N GLU A 407 -41.48 -15.77 -26.81
CA GLU A 407 -42.50 -14.74 -27.04
C GLU A 407 -43.08 -14.00 -25.81
N ASP A 408 -42.78 -12.70 -25.70
CA ASP A 408 -43.71 -11.70 -26.27
C ASP A 408 -43.09 -10.29 -26.39
N ASN A 409 -43.47 -9.62 -27.47
CA ASN A 409 -43.00 -8.31 -27.92
C ASN A 409 -43.51 -7.14 -27.06
N ALA A 410 -42.65 -6.15 -26.79
CA ALA A 410 -43.06 -4.73 -26.74
C ALA A 410 -41.85 -3.80 -27.03
N PRO A 411 -41.97 -2.83 -27.94
CA PRO A 411 -40.85 -2.00 -28.40
C PRO A 411 -40.62 -0.81 -27.45
N GLN A 412 -39.38 -0.65 -26.94
CA GLN A 412 -38.94 0.59 -26.30
C GLN A 412 -37.84 1.26 -27.12
N GLN A 413 -38.23 2.43 -27.61
CA GLN A 413 -37.50 3.51 -28.28
C GLN A 413 -35.98 3.56 -28.02
N GLU A 414 -35.24 3.49 -29.13
CA GLU A 414 -33.84 3.87 -29.23
C GLU A 414 -33.67 5.36 -28.90
N ALA A 415 -32.89 5.65 -27.87
CA ALA A 415 -32.12 6.89 -27.76
C ALA A 415 -30.69 6.59 -28.24
N PRO A 416 -30.04 7.48 -29.00
CA PRO A 416 -28.80 7.17 -29.70
C PRO A 416 -27.67 6.92 -28.70
N ALA A 417 -26.98 5.79 -28.87
CA ALA A 417 -25.68 5.56 -28.25
C ALA A 417 -24.74 6.67 -28.73
N GLN A 418 -24.26 7.49 -27.79
CA GLN A 418 -23.06 8.27 -28.03
C GLN A 418 -21.92 7.25 -28.15
N ASP A 419 -21.41 7.08 -29.37
CA ASP A 419 -20.16 6.36 -29.60
C ASP A 419 -19.12 6.90 -28.61
N ALA A 420 -18.69 6.05 -27.68
CA ALA A 420 -17.60 6.39 -26.79
C ALA A 420 -16.37 6.58 -27.67
N GLU A 421 -15.91 7.82 -27.77
CA GLU A 421 -14.74 8.17 -28.55
C GLU A 421 -13.53 7.37 -28.06
N VAL A 422 -12.97 6.54 -28.92
CA VAL A 422 -11.82 5.69 -28.61
C VAL A 422 -10.58 6.57 -28.48
N MET A 423 -9.92 6.51 -27.33
CA MET A 423 -8.70 7.28 -27.06
C MET A 423 -7.46 6.53 -27.55
N LEU A 424 -6.36 7.24 -27.80
CA LEU A 424 -5.09 6.66 -28.24
C LEU A 424 -4.59 5.55 -27.28
N SER A 425 -4.85 5.66 -25.98
CA SER A 425 -4.50 4.61 -25.00
C SER A 425 -5.19 3.27 -25.28
N ASP A 426 -6.39 3.31 -25.83
CA ASP A 426 -7.25 2.14 -26.05
C ASP A 426 -7.11 1.60 -27.48
N ASP A 427 -6.43 2.34 -28.36
CA ASP A 427 -6.24 2.01 -29.76
C ASP A 427 -4.85 1.44 -30.03
N ALA A 428 -4.76 0.12 -30.18
CA ALA A 428 -3.48 -0.57 -30.41
C ALA A 428 -2.82 -0.17 -31.74
N GLN A 429 -3.63 0.10 -32.77
CA GLN A 429 -3.12 0.42 -34.11
C GLN A 429 -2.53 1.83 -34.17
N ALA A 430 -3.17 2.80 -33.52
CA ALA A 430 -2.65 4.16 -33.44
C ALA A 430 -1.35 4.22 -32.62
N ARG A 431 -1.21 3.38 -31.57
CA ARG A 431 0.04 3.24 -30.80
C ARG A 431 1.16 2.62 -31.62
N GLU A 432 0.89 1.55 -32.35
CA GLU A 432 1.89 0.92 -33.22
C GLU A 432 2.40 1.90 -34.30
N MET A 433 1.51 2.70 -34.90
CA MET A 433 1.91 3.74 -35.86
C MET A 433 2.72 4.87 -35.22
N TRP A 434 2.40 5.24 -33.97
CA TRP A 434 3.17 6.23 -33.21
C TRP A 434 4.57 5.73 -32.87
N ASP A 435 4.69 4.51 -32.35
CA ASP A 435 5.97 3.89 -32.02
C ASP A 435 6.83 3.71 -33.29
N GLY A 436 6.22 3.29 -34.40
CA GLY A 436 6.90 3.19 -35.69
C GLY A 436 7.42 4.54 -36.22
N LEU A 437 6.65 5.62 -36.04
CA LEU A 437 7.10 6.97 -36.40
C LEU A 437 8.28 7.42 -35.52
N ILE A 438 8.22 7.17 -34.21
CA ILE A 438 9.29 7.52 -33.25
C ILE A 438 10.60 6.79 -33.58
N GLU A 439 10.51 5.50 -33.91
CA GLU A 439 11.65 4.70 -34.35
C GLU A 439 12.23 5.25 -35.65
N THR A 440 11.37 5.57 -36.62
CA THR A 440 11.77 6.10 -37.95
C THR A 440 12.53 7.42 -37.84
N ILE A 441 12.15 8.30 -36.92
CA ILE A 441 12.85 9.59 -36.70
C ILE A 441 14.03 9.48 -35.73
N GLY A 442 14.27 8.30 -35.14
CA GLY A 442 15.38 8.03 -34.23
C GLY A 442 15.22 8.62 -32.82
N MET A 443 13.98 8.79 -32.35
CA MET A 443 13.67 9.42 -31.05
C MET A 443 13.12 8.44 -30.00
N ALA A 444 13.28 7.13 -30.20
CA ALA A 444 12.78 6.10 -29.28
C ALA A 444 13.31 6.23 -27.83
N GLN A 445 14.51 6.80 -27.65
CA GLN A 445 15.08 7.09 -26.32
C GLN A 445 14.78 8.51 -25.80
N TYR A 446 14.06 9.31 -26.58
CA TYR A 446 13.80 10.73 -26.32
C TYR A 446 12.31 11.07 -26.45
N VAL A 447 11.43 10.11 -26.11
CA VAL A 447 9.97 10.24 -26.27
C VAL A 447 9.42 11.48 -25.55
N GLU A 448 9.97 11.84 -24.38
CA GLU A 448 9.58 13.05 -23.65
C GLU A 448 9.81 14.36 -24.43
N GLN A 449 10.75 14.36 -25.39
CA GLN A 449 11.03 15.52 -26.24
C GLN A 449 9.95 15.73 -27.31
N LEU A 450 9.05 14.75 -27.50
CA LEU A 450 7.90 14.82 -28.41
C LEU A 450 6.63 15.34 -27.73
N ASN A 451 6.59 15.39 -26.39
CA ASN A 451 5.44 15.92 -25.64
C ASN A 451 5.02 17.33 -26.10
N PRO A 452 5.94 18.28 -26.40
CA PRO A 452 5.56 19.63 -26.82
C PRO A 452 4.86 19.69 -28.19
N VAL A 453 5.18 18.78 -29.11
CA VAL A 453 4.48 18.73 -30.41
C VAL A 453 3.09 18.12 -30.27
N LEU A 454 2.93 17.13 -29.38
CA LEU A 454 1.60 16.57 -29.04
C LEU A 454 0.72 17.60 -28.32
N GLU A 455 1.26 18.35 -27.36
CA GLU A 455 0.55 19.45 -26.71
C GLU A 455 0.14 20.54 -27.71
N ALA A 456 0.99 20.87 -28.68
CA ALA A 456 0.67 21.87 -29.69
C ALA A 456 -0.41 21.40 -30.66
N GLN A 457 -0.44 20.11 -31.00
CA GLN A 457 -1.39 19.54 -31.95
C GLN A 457 -2.74 19.20 -31.32
N PHE A 458 -2.74 18.65 -30.09
CA PHE A 458 -3.92 18.07 -29.43
C PHE A 458 -4.29 18.76 -28.12
N GLY A 459 -3.52 19.75 -27.66
CA GLY A 459 -3.72 20.41 -26.36
C GLY A 459 -3.23 19.60 -25.16
N THR A 460 -2.78 18.36 -25.37
CA THR A 460 -2.27 17.43 -24.35
C THR A 460 -1.29 16.45 -24.98
N TYR A 461 -0.34 15.92 -24.19
CA TYR A 461 0.54 14.82 -24.60
C TYR A 461 0.09 13.46 -24.04
N LEU A 462 -0.98 13.44 -23.24
CA LEU A 462 -1.46 12.23 -22.57
C LEU A 462 -2.29 11.39 -23.53
N SER A 463 -1.83 10.18 -23.84
CA SER A 463 -2.50 9.25 -24.77
C SER A 463 -3.93 8.87 -24.38
N ALA A 464 -4.30 8.97 -23.10
CA ALA A 464 -5.68 8.75 -22.62
C ALA A 464 -6.62 9.94 -22.89
N GLN A 465 -6.12 11.04 -23.45
CA GLN A 465 -6.87 12.27 -23.74
C GLN A 465 -6.77 12.70 -25.21
N ILE A 466 -5.98 12.01 -26.02
CA ILE A 466 -5.88 12.23 -27.46
C ILE A 466 -6.84 11.26 -28.14
N SER A 467 -7.80 11.79 -28.91
CA SER A 467 -8.70 10.97 -29.71
C SER A 467 -7.90 10.09 -30.67
N ALA A 468 -8.19 8.78 -30.72
CA ALA A 468 -7.48 7.88 -31.62
C ALA A 468 -7.72 8.26 -33.09
N ALA A 469 -8.87 8.82 -33.42
CA ALA A 469 -9.18 9.31 -34.77
C ALA A 469 -8.27 10.49 -35.16
N ASP A 470 -8.16 11.48 -34.28
CA ASP A 470 -7.32 12.67 -34.50
C ASP A 470 -5.83 12.28 -34.55
N MET A 471 -5.40 11.36 -33.68
CA MET A 471 -4.03 10.86 -33.70
C MET A 471 -3.71 10.13 -34.99
N ARG A 472 -4.61 9.26 -35.49
CA ARG A 472 -4.40 8.56 -36.77
C ARG A 472 -4.29 9.54 -37.94
N ALA A 473 -5.11 10.58 -37.96
CA ALA A 473 -5.07 11.60 -39.01
C ALA A 473 -3.71 12.32 -39.03
N ALA A 474 -3.23 12.75 -37.85
CA ALA A 474 -1.92 13.39 -37.71
C ALA A 474 -0.76 12.44 -38.03
N LEU A 475 -0.81 11.18 -37.56
CA LEU A 475 0.17 10.15 -37.84
C LEU A 475 0.30 9.86 -39.33
N SER A 476 -0.81 9.83 -40.07
CA SER A 476 -0.80 9.64 -41.51
C SER A 476 -0.01 10.75 -42.23
N GLU A 477 -0.19 12.01 -41.80
CA GLU A 477 0.55 13.16 -42.33
C GLU A 477 2.03 13.12 -41.93
N TRP A 478 2.34 12.79 -40.67
CA TRP A 478 3.70 12.74 -40.15
C TRP A 478 4.52 11.58 -40.72
N MET A 479 3.89 10.42 -40.95
CA MET A 479 4.55 9.28 -41.60
C MET A 479 4.81 9.54 -43.09
N ALA A 480 4.02 10.39 -43.74
CA ALA A 480 4.28 10.80 -45.11
C ALA A 480 5.55 11.68 -45.22
N ASN A 481 5.85 12.48 -44.18
CA ASN A 481 7.05 13.34 -44.13
C ASN A 481 7.76 13.28 -42.74
N PRO A 482 8.43 12.17 -42.38
CA PRO A 482 8.96 11.97 -41.03
C PRO A 482 10.03 12.98 -40.60
N GLN A 483 10.82 13.49 -41.55
CA GLN A 483 11.87 14.48 -41.26
C GLN A 483 11.31 15.89 -41.01
N ASP A 484 10.17 16.22 -41.62
CA ASP A 484 9.46 17.47 -41.36
C ASP A 484 8.82 17.41 -39.97
N PHE A 485 8.25 16.27 -39.59
CA PHE A 485 7.76 16.02 -38.23
C PHE A 485 8.88 16.13 -37.18
N ARG A 486 10.05 15.55 -37.44
CA ARG A 486 11.22 15.68 -36.55
C ARG A 486 11.64 17.14 -36.38
N SER A 487 11.71 17.89 -37.48
CA SER A 487 12.06 19.31 -37.45
C SER A 487 11.05 20.14 -36.64
N LEU A 488 9.75 19.83 -36.80
CA LEU A 488 8.67 20.44 -36.03
C LEU A 488 8.76 20.10 -34.53
N ALA A 489 9.04 18.84 -34.19
CA ALA A 489 9.21 18.40 -32.81
C ALA A 489 10.40 19.08 -32.13
N GLU A 490 11.55 19.16 -32.81
CA GLU A 490 12.73 19.88 -32.32
C GLU A 490 12.45 21.38 -32.11
N GLN A 491 11.71 22.01 -33.02
CA GLN A 491 11.29 23.41 -32.88
C GLN A 491 10.40 23.60 -31.64
N LYS A 492 9.36 22.78 -31.48
CA LYS A 492 8.41 22.89 -30.35
C LYS A 492 9.08 22.61 -29.00
N TYR A 493 10.02 21.67 -28.98
CA TYR A 493 10.82 21.41 -27.80
C TYR A 493 11.70 22.60 -27.41
N ARG A 494 12.36 23.26 -28.37
CA ARG A 494 13.15 24.48 -28.12
C ARG A 494 12.28 25.65 -27.64
N GLU A 495 11.11 25.85 -28.24
CA GLU A 495 10.15 26.88 -27.81
C GLU A 495 9.74 26.68 -26.34
N LYS A 496 9.43 25.44 -25.94
CA LYS A 496 9.08 25.11 -24.54
C LYS A 496 10.25 25.32 -23.58
N GLN A 497 11.49 24.99 -23.98
CA GLN A 497 12.68 25.25 -23.16
C GLN A 497 12.96 26.75 -22.98
N GLN A 498 12.77 27.56 -24.02
CA GLN A 498 12.97 29.01 -23.94
C GLN A 498 11.89 29.69 -23.07
N ALA A 499 10.65 29.21 -23.12
CA ALA A 499 9.58 29.69 -22.23
C ALA A 499 9.80 29.33 -20.75
N ALA A 500 10.58 28.28 -20.47
CA ALA A 500 10.92 27.84 -19.12
C ALA A 500 12.16 28.53 -18.51
N GLN A 501 12.89 29.35 -19.28
CA GLN A 501 14.00 30.14 -18.77
C GLN A 501 13.50 31.49 -18.22
N PRO A 502 13.82 31.87 -16.96
CA PRO A 502 13.44 33.17 -16.42
C PRO A 502 14.11 34.29 -17.22
N GLN A 503 13.34 35.26 -17.72
CA GLN A 503 13.88 36.53 -18.21
C GLN A 503 14.56 37.25 -17.03
N GLY A 504 15.89 37.14 -16.97
CA GLY A 504 16.65 37.72 -15.88
C GLY A 504 18.15 37.46 -15.98
N GLN A 505 18.80 37.95 -17.04
CA GLN A 505 20.17 38.47 -16.97
C GLN A 505 20.47 39.26 -18.26
N ALA A 506 20.06 40.53 -18.24
CA ALA A 506 20.74 41.55 -19.02
C ALA A 506 22.01 41.95 -18.26
N ALA A 507 23.15 41.87 -18.94
CA ALA A 507 24.31 42.72 -18.74
C ALA A 507 24.74 43.22 -20.13
#